data_AF-A0A086J4X5-F1
#
_entry.id   AF-A0A086J4X5-F1
#
_cell.length_a   1.000
_cell.length_b   1.000
_cell.length_c   1.000
_cell.angle_alpha   90.00
_cell.angle_beta   90.00
_cell.angle_gamma   90.00
#
_symmetry.space_group_name_H-M   'P 1'
#
loop_
_entity.id
_entity.type
_entity.pdbx_description
1 polymer ?
#
loop_
_entity_poly.entity_id
_entity_poly.type
_entity_poly.pdbx_seq_one_letter_code
_entity_poly.pdbx_strand_id
1 'polypeptide(L)'
;PAGTEAEVDCMALMKKTQEILNTYRVFPFIDSTQIPAYTSVPRYNRKLGIFSANHLEDYSNCVESMILSLFCCLAYDPSDFTYKTDHMGSVSPSLKEFFSPENQPFDTTKANFQKKWCKVVADLKEPNISYCNDRNELDCGIINMLMVIAEIVNISKEEKDKILGFSERLKEKQGSLENSLSKDIQEYTKMLLKRLSKTENVEIQFSKLKSNMGTSGRYDISGRIDILFEQDGIKNTIVLGISTGHSTIDMEPTVMDFEDDRMEKVSEIAGICKDRTKFVENLFAAYLAYEIRNISPPEENEEFMKEQVRTTIENKFADINRLLLIKKISNFNYKKNLVSCSIIYTMDQDLSPDDPLIRFTSNIIGSTELGNFHIQMQILPSVVFADLQTNSKLSYPNIKLSEHSYTRVVEAAPCRFLFECILDCDVDILMKWIRFYIYDFICYRSNEVFIYHLEDDSINKKICKHIFKDGTMKYADIIDDLIVQRHGTNQNNALSIVHFIWLIYLCVEETPNIELIKANLDAIPEIGSISRSYMSHIETMAKLVSQAIQTLSELKNQICKDENDIERFDSFIKIFAAIG
;
A
#
# COMPACT_ATOMS: atom_id res chain seq x y z
N PRO A 1 46.17 26.06 -23.57
CA PRO A 1 46.02 24.60 -23.41
C PRO A 1 44.56 24.27 -23.08
N ALA A 2 43.75 24.13 -24.13
CA ALA A 2 42.42 23.55 -24.02
C ALA A 2 42.63 22.04 -23.80
N GLY A 3 42.48 21.59 -22.56
CA GLY A 3 42.40 20.17 -22.28
C GLY A 3 41.13 19.65 -22.95
N THR A 4 41.29 18.77 -23.92
CA THR A 4 40.20 17.98 -24.47
C THR A 4 39.62 17.18 -23.30
N GLU A 5 38.52 17.64 -22.69
CA GLU A 5 37.76 16.80 -21.80
C GLU A 5 37.36 15.56 -22.59
N ALA A 6 37.87 14.40 -22.20
CA ALA A 6 37.47 13.14 -22.77
C ALA A 6 35.95 13.06 -22.65
N GLU A 7 35.27 13.02 -23.79
CA GLU A 7 33.82 12.92 -23.82
C GLU A 7 33.42 11.63 -23.10
N VAL A 8 32.62 11.77 -22.04
CA VAL A 8 32.16 10.63 -21.25
C VAL A 8 31.23 9.81 -22.15
N ASP A 9 31.61 8.56 -22.38
CA ASP A 9 30.74 7.61 -23.08
C ASP A 9 29.66 7.12 -22.10
N CYS A 10 28.57 7.89 -22.01
CA CYS A 10 27.41 7.53 -21.18
C CYS A 10 26.82 6.17 -21.57
N MET A 11 27.00 5.71 -22.82
CA MET A 11 26.52 4.38 -23.25
C MET A 11 27.39 3.27 -22.65
N ALA A 12 28.71 3.45 -22.64
CA ALA A 12 29.61 2.53 -21.96
C ALA A 12 29.36 2.49 -20.44
N LEU A 13 29.14 3.66 -19.82
CA LEU A 13 28.79 3.71 -18.40
C LEU A 13 27.44 3.06 -18.11
N MET A 14 26.42 3.32 -18.93
CA MET A 14 25.11 2.68 -18.81
C MET A 14 25.22 1.15 -18.87
N LYS A 15 26.01 0.62 -19.81
CA LYS A 15 26.26 -0.81 -19.91
C LYS A 15 26.93 -1.36 -18.64
N LYS A 16 27.96 -0.67 -18.14
CA LYS A 16 28.66 -1.05 -16.90
C LYS A 16 27.71 -1.03 -15.69
N THR A 17 26.86 -0.01 -15.58
CA THR A 17 25.83 0.07 -14.54
C THR A 17 24.88 -1.13 -14.62
N GLN A 18 24.39 -1.46 -15.81
CA GLN A 18 23.52 -2.62 -16.00
C GLN A 18 24.20 -3.94 -15.63
N GLU A 19 25.48 -4.11 -15.95
CA GLU A 19 26.26 -5.28 -15.51
C GLU A 19 26.35 -5.37 -13.98
N ILE A 20 26.56 -4.24 -13.29
CA ILE A 20 26.57 -4.18 -11.82
C ILE A 20 25.19 -4.53 -11.26
N LEU A 21 24.11 -3.92 -11.76
CA LEU A 21 22.75 -4.16 -11.26
C LEU A 21 22.33 -5.63 -11.42
N ASN A 22 22.76 -6.28 -12.52
CA ASN A 22 22.46 -7.68 -12.81
C ASN A 22 23.39 -8.68 -12.12
N THR A 23 24.40 -8.25 -11.36
CA THR A 23 25.42 -9.15 -10.76
C THR A 23 24.78 -10.22 -9.86
N TYR A 24 23.71 -9.88 -9.15
CA TYR A 24 23.00 -10.78 -8.21
C TYR A 24 21.60 -11.15 -8.69
N ARG A 25 21.34 -11.10 -10.01
CA ARG A 25 19.98 -11.32 -10.53
C ARG A 25 19.62 -12.80 -10.53
N VAL A 26 18.88 -13.22 -9.51
CA VAL A 26 18.30 -14.58 -9.41
C VAL A 26 16.78 -14.60 -9.54
N PHE A 27 16.17 -13.45 -9.80
CA PHE A 27 14.72 -13.25 -9.85
C PHE A 27 14.33 -12.50 -11.14
N PRO A 28 13.12 -12.71 -11.71
CA PRO A 28 12.74 -12.06 -12.96
C PRO A 28 12.62 -10.55 -12.85
N PHE A 29 12.29 -10.03 -11.66
CA PHE A 29 12.09 -8.61 -11.38
C PHE A 29 13.20 -8.08 -10.47
N ILE A 30 13.74 -6.91 -10.79
CA ILE A 30 14.68 -6.19 -9.91
C ILE A 30 13.92 -5.52 -8.77
N ASP A 31 12.77 -4.92 -9.09
CA ASP A 31 11.93 -4.19 -8.14
C ASP A 31 10.46 -4.18 -8.59
N SER A 32 9.58 -3.63 -7.75
CA SER A 32 8.12 -3.60 -7.97
C SER A 32 7.67 -2.81 -9.21
N THR A 33 8.53 -2.00 -9.84
CA THR A 33 8.22 -1.27 -11.09
C THR A 33 8.30 -2.14 -12.33
N GLN A 34 8.96 -3.31 -12.24
CA GLN A 34 9.08 -4.28 -13.32
C GLN A 34 7.96 -5.33 -13.30
N ILE A 35 7.19 -5.40 -12.22
CA ILE A 35 6.02 -6.26 -12.14
C ILE A 35 4.96 -5.75 -13.13
N PRO A 36 4.32 -6.65 -13.92
CA PRO A 36 3.16 -6.30 -14.72
C PRO A 36 2.05 -5.63 -13.88
N ALA A 37 2.00 -4.30 -13.93
CA ALA A 37 0.94 -3.52 -13.31
C ALA A 37 -0.35 -3.68 -14.12
N TYR A 38 -1.45 -4.02 -13.46
CA TYR A 38 -2.73 -4.20 -14.14
C TYR A 38 -3.16 -2.91 -14.86
N THR A 39 -3.93 -3.11 -15.92
CA THR A 39 -4.37 -2.06 -16.83
C THR A 39 -5.66 -2.49 -17.54
N SER A 40 -6.26 -1.53 -18.22
CA SER A 40 -7.43 -1.78 -19.05
C SER A 40 -6.99 -2.48 -20.35
N VAL A 41 -7.61 -3.61 -20.66
CA VAL A 41 -7.30 -4.41 -21.86
C VAL A 41 -8.57 -4.71 -22.66
N PRO A 42 -8.45 -4.82 -23.99
CA PRO A 42 -9.59 -5.15 -24.84
C PRO A 42 -9.98 -6.63 -24.69
N ARG A 43 -11.27 -6.90 -24.83
CA ARG A 43 -11.80 -8.28 -24.88
C ARG A 43 -11.19 -9.06 -26.03
N TYR A 44 -10.90 -10.32 -25.78
CA TYR A 44 -10.45 -11.29 -26.76
C TYR A 44 -11.59 -12.22 -27.15
N ASN A 45 -11.84 -12.34 -28.46
CA ASN A 45 -12.75 -13.33 -29.00
C ASN A 45 -11.94 -14.54 -29.48
N ARG A 46 -11.94 -15.61 -28.67
CA ARG A 46 -11.19 -16.84 -28.98
C ARG A 46 -11.66 -17.57 -30.24
N LYS A 47 -12.93 -17.45 -30.62
CA LYS A 47 -13.47 -18.05 -31.86
C LYS A 47 -12.99 -17.33 -33.12
N LEU A 48 -12.88 -16.00 -33.06
CA LEU A 48 -12.45 -15.17 -34.18
C LEU A 48 -10.93 -14.90 -34.19
N GLY A 49 -10.25 -15.11 -33.06
CA GLY A 49 -8.81 -14.85 -32.92
C GLY A 49 -8.45 -13.37 -32.87
N ILE A 50 -9.40 -12.48 -32.55
CA ILE A 50 -9.23 -11.02 -32.59
C ILE A 50 -9.59 -10.37 -31.26
N PHE A 51 -8.99 -9.20 -31.00
CA PHE A 51 -9.38 -8.32 -29.90
C PHE A 51 -10.45 -7.33 -30.36
N SER A 52 -11.33 -6.92 -29.44
CA SER A 52 -12.28 -5.83 -29.69
C SER A 52 -11.53 -4.53 -29.98
N ALA A 53 -12.10 -3.72 -30.88
CA ALA A 53 -11.65 -2.36 -31.16
C ALA A 53 -12.47 -1.31 -30.40
N ASN A 54 -13.52 -1.73 -29.68
CA ASN A 54 -14.38 -0.85 -28.91
C ASN A 54 -13.84 -0.71 -27.48
N HIS A 55 -13.19 0.42 -27.19
CA HIS A 55 -12.61 0.69 -25.87
C HIS A 55 -13.63 0.71 -24.71
N LEU A 56 -14.92 0.87 -25.01
CA LEU A 56 -15.98 0.77 -23.98
C LEU A 56 -16.19 -0.68 -23.50
N GLU A 57 -15.66 -1.66 -24.22
CA GLU A 57 -15.68 -3.07 -23.84
C GLU A 57 -14.43 -3.48 -23.05
N ASP A 58 -13.44 -2.61 -22.94
CA ASP A 58 -12.21 -2.90 -22.20
C ASP A 58 -12.52 -3.19 -20.73
N TYR A 59 -11.70 -4.05 -20.11
CA TYR A 59 -11.90 -4.51 -18.73
C TYR A 59 -10.60 -4.44 -17.93
N SER A 60 -10.73 -4.48 -16.61
CA SER A 60 -9.59 -4.52 -15.68
C SER A 60 -8.92 -5.87 -15.69
N ASN A 61 -7.64 -5.95 -16.05
CA ASN A 61 -6.93 -7.23 -16.07
C ASN A 61 -6.22 -7.58 -14.74
N CYS A 62 -6.75 -7.15 -13.59
CA CYS A 62 -6.05 -7.24 -12.30
C CYS A 62 -5.72 -8.68 -11.86
N VAL A 63 -6.65 -9.62 -12.03
CA VAL A 63 -6.42 -11.04 -11.73
C VAL A 63 -5.47 -11.66 -12.75
N GLU A 64 -5.65 -11.34 -14.03
CA GLU A 64 -4.81 -11.81 -15.12
C GLU A 64 -3.36 -11.36 -14.92
N SER A 65 -3.13 -10.09 -14.57
CA SER A 65 -1.81 -9.52 -14.30
C SER A 65 -1.15 -10.12 -13.07
N MET A 66 -1.92 -10.40 -12.01
CA MET A 66 -1.43 -11.13 -10.84
C MET A 66 -0.95 -12.54 -11.24
N ILE A 67 -1.75 -13.28 -12.01
CA ILE A 67 -1.38 -14.63 -12.47
C ILE A 67 -0.18 -14.55 -13.44
N LEU A 68 -0.14 -13.58 -14.35
CA LEU A 68 1.02 -13.36 -15.24
C LEU A 68 2.30 -13.22 -14.44
N SER A 69 2.27 -12.33 -13.45
CA SER A 69 3.44 -12.02 -12.63
C SER A 69 3.88 -13.23 -11.80
N LEU A 70 2.93 -14.02 -11.28
CA LEU A 70 3.21 -15.30 -10.65
C LEU A 70 3.91 -16.26 -11.63
N PHE A 71 3.41 -16.40 -12.86
CA PHE A 71 4.04 -17.25 -13.87
C PHE A 71 5.41 -16.76 -14.32
N CYS A 72 5.64 -15.44 -14.37
CA CYS A 72 6.98 -14.91 -14.57
C CYS A 72 7.92 -15.44 -13.48
N CYS A 73 7.51 -15.50 -12.22
CA CYS A 73 8.34 -16.05 -11.14
C CYS A 73 8.52 -17.57 -11.24
N LEU A 74 7.44 -18.31 -11.49
CA LEU A 74 7.47 -19.78 -11.56
C LEU A 74 8.27 -20.30 -12.76
N ALA A 75 8.26 -19.58 -13.88
CA ALA A 75 8.92 -19.98 -15.12
C ALA A 75 10.37 -19.49 -15.23
N TYR A 76 10.80 -18.54 -14.39
CA TYR A 76 12.12 -17.92 -14.53
C TYR A 76 13.25 -18.88 -14.17
N ASP A 77 14.21 -19.02 -15.07
CA ASP A 77 15.44 -19.78 -14.88
C ASP A 77 16.60 -18.81 -14.64
N PRO A 78 17.12 -18.71 -13.40
CA PRO A 78 18.22 -17.81 -13.09
C PRO A 78 19.54 -18.21 -13.75
N SER A 79 19.68 -19.45 -14.26
CA SER A 79 20.95 -19.93 -14.84
C SER A 79 21.28 -19.30 -16.19
N ASP A 80 20.26 -18.92 -16.98
CA ASP A 80 20.42 -18.29 -18.28
C ASP A 80 19.55 -17.05 -18.50
N PHE A 81 18.89 -16.56 -17.44
CA PHE A 81 18.04 -15.37 -17.44
C PHE A 81 16.85 -15.47 -18.41
N THR A 82 16.32 -16.68 -18.63
CA THR A 82 15.18 -16.94 -19.52
C THR A 82 13.99 -17.55 -18.79
N TYR A 83 12.83 -17.60 -19.44
CA TYR A 83 11.64 -18.27 -18.94
C TYR A 83 11.46 -19.64 -19.62
N LYS A 84 11.17 -20.67 -18.82
CA LYS A 84 10.98 -22.05 -19.28
C LYS A 84 9.71 -22.63 -18.65
N THR A 85 9.08 -23.56 -19.36
CA THR A 85 7.86 -24.24 -18.88
C THR A 85 7.99 -25.77 -18.92
N ASP A 86 9.19 -26.28 -19.22
CA ASP A 86 9.45 -27.71 -19.37
C ASP A 86 9.36 -28.47 -18.04
N HIS A 87 9.74 -27.83 -16.94
CA HIS A 87 9.60 -28.36 -15.58
C HIS A 87 8.14 -28.42 -15.09
N MET A 88 7.23 -27.66 -15.71
CA MET A 88 5.81 -27.62 -15.34
C MET A 88 4.99 -28.79 -15.91
N GLY A 89 5.62 -29.70 -16.67
CA GLY A 89 4.95 -30.83 -17.31
C GLY A 89 4.26 -30.45 -18.62
N SER A 90 3.09 -31.05 -18.88
CA SER A 90 2.40 -30.93 -20.17
C SER A 90 1.55 -29.66 -20.28
N VAL A 91 2.15 -28.48 -20.20
CA VAL A 91 1.44 -27.19 -20.26
C VAL A 91 0.60 -26.99 -21.52
N SER A 92 -0.40 -26.09 -21.46
CA SER A 92 -1.24 -25.75 -22.62
C SER A 92 -0.42 -25.14 -23.77
N PRO A 93 -0.85 -25.32 -25.03
CA PRO A 93 -0.16 -24.72 -26.18
C PRO A 93 -0.01 -23.20 -26.09
N SER A 94 -1.05 -22.51 -25.60
CA SER A 94 -1.02 -21.05 -25.44
C SER A 94 0.02 -20.60 -24.40
N LEU A 95 0.16 -21.32 -23.28
CA LEU A 95 1.15 -21.00 -22.26
C LEU A 95 2.58 -21.27 -22.77
N LYS A 96 2.77 -22.40 -23.47
CA LYS A 96 4.05 -22.75 -24.11
C LYS A 96 4.47 -21.74 -25.17
N GLU A 97 3.54 -21.30 -26.02
CA GLU A 97 3.78 -20.27 -27.03
C GLU A 97 4.16 -18.93 -26.37
N PHE A 98 3.44 -18.54 -25.32
CA PHE A 98 3.67 -17.28 -24.62
C PHE A 98 5.10 -17.17 -24.05
N PHE A 99 5.59 -18.21 -23.40
CA PHE A 99 6.96 -18.27 -22.85
C PHE A 99 7.99 -18.88 -23.82
N SER A 100 7.69 -19.01 -25.11
CA SER A 100 8.66 -19.55 -26.07
C SER A 100 9.89 -18.63 -26.22
N PRO A 101 11.08 -19.16 -26.54
CA PRO A 101 12.28 -18.36 -26.76
C PRO A 101 12.11 -17.27 -27.83
N GLU A 102 11.28 -17.50 -28.84
CA GLU A 102 10.99 -16.55 -29.93
C GLU A 102 10.25 -15.29 -29.45
N ASN A 103 9.53 -15.40 -28.33
CA ASN A 103 8.83 -14.28 -27.71
C ASN A 103 9.66 -13.58 -26.62
N GLN A 104 10.89 -14.04 -26.36
CA GLN A 104 11.79 -13.53 -25.34
C GLN A 104 12.96 -12.73 -25.94
N PRO A 105 13.52 -11.74 -25.23
CA PRO A 105 13.03 -11.20 -23.96
C PRO A 105 11.80 -10.30 -24.16
N PHE A 106 10.94 -10.22 -23.16
CA PHE A 106 9.80 -9.30 -23.16
C PHE A 106 9.93 -8.24 -22.06
N ASP A 107 9.51 -7.03 -22.37
CA ASP A 107 9.34 -5.96 -21.37
C ASP A 107 7.98 -6.15 -20.70
N THR A 108 8.03 -6.66 -19.47
CA THR A 108 6.88 -6.98 -18.61
C THR A 108 5.99 -5.77 -18.32
N THR A 109 6.49 -4.57 -18.58
CA THR A 109 5.78 -3.31 -18.33
C THR A 109 5.01 -2.79 -19.55
N LYS A 110 5.10 -3.47 -20.71
CA LYS A 110 4.39 -3.06 -21.93
C LYS A 110 2.97 -3.60 -21.97
N ALA A 111 2.01 -2.72 -22.30
CA ALA A 111 0.60 -3.10 -22.46
C ALA A 111 0.39 -4.24 -23.48
N ASN A 112 1.18 -4.30 -24.55
CA ASN A 112 1.08 -5.39 -25.53
C ASN A 112 1.43 -6.76 -24.94
N PHE A 113 2.36 -6.82 -23.98
CA PHE A 113 2.73 -8.05 -23.30
C PHE A 113 1.56 -8.58 -22.46
N GLN A 114 0.95 -7.70 -21.67
CA GLN A 114 -0.25 -8.04 -20.89
C GLN A 114 -1.45 -8.40 -21.77
N LYS A 115 -1.67 -7.69 -22.88
CA LYS A 115 -2.71 -8.01 -23.86
C LYS A 115 -2.54 -9.42 -24.43
N LYS A 116 -1.31 -9.82 -24.77
CA LYS A 116 -1.00 -11.20 -25.21
C LYS A 116 -1.25 -12.22 -24.09
N TRP A 117 -0.97 -11.87 -22.84
CA TRP A 117 -1.26 -12.74 -21.70
C TRP A 117 -2.76 -12.95 -21.50
N CYS A 118 -3.57 -11.89 -21.59
CA CYS A 118 -5.03 -11.99 -21.46
C CYS A 118 -5.62 -12.97 -22.48
N LYS A 119 -5.05 -13.08 -23.70
CA LYS A 119 -5.42 -14.13 -24.66
C LYS A 119 -5.19 -15.55 -24.12
N VAL A 120 -4.14 -15.80 -23.31
CA VAL A 120 -3.84 -17.11 -22.73
C VAL A 120 -4.97 -17.57 -21.81
N VAL A 121 -5.44 -16.66 -20.94
CA VAL A 121 -6.39 -16.95 -19.86
C VAL A 121 -7.86 -16.62 -20.19
N ALA A 122 -8.14 -15.92 -21.29
CA ALA A 122 -9.50 -15.64 -21.74
C ALA A 122 -10.16 -16.84 -22.43
N ASP A 123 -11.43 -17.08 -22.15
CA ASP A 123 -12.28 -18.12 -22.75
C ASP A 123 -11.66 -19.54 -22.70
N LEU A 124 -11.11 -19.89 -21.52
CA LEU A 124 -10.61 -21.23 -21.26
C LEU A 124 -11.74 -22.27 -21.30
N LYS A 125 -11.43 -23.56 -21.55
CA LYS A 125 -12.49 -24.57 -21.78
C LYS A 125 -13.11 -25.10 -20.49
N GLU A 126 -12.36 -25.05 -19.38
CA GLU A 126 -12.84 -25.49 -18.08
C GLU A 126 -14.08 -24.68 -17.63
N PRO A 127 -15.27 -25.31 -17.51
CA PRO A 127 -16.51 -24.61 -17.17
C PRO A 127 -16.52 -24.09 -15.73
N ASN A 128 -15.69 -24.64 -14.84
CA ASN A 128 -15.63 -24.24 -13.44
C ASN A 128 -14.75 -23.00 -13.17
N ILE A 129 -14.22 -22.36 -14.21
CA ILE A 129 -13.57 -21.05 -14.10
C ILE A 129 -14.64 -19.96 -14.14
N SER A 130 -14.62 -19.08 -13.13
CA SER A 130 -15.51 -17.93 -13.02
C SER A 130 -14.91 -16.70 -13.69
N TYR A 131 -15.77 -15.97 -14.40
CA TYR A 131 -15.46 -14.72 -15.07
C TYR A 131 -16.55 -13.70 -14.77
N CYS A 132 -16.17 -12.44 -14.55
CA CYS A 132 -17.08 -11.32 -14.35
C CYS A 132 -17.72 -10.85 -15.66
N ASN A 133 -17.01 -11.00 -16.79
CA ASN A 133 -17.40 -10.36 -18.05
C ASN A 133 -17.00 -11.20 -19.27
N ASP A 134 -17.99 -11.73 -20.00
CA ASP A 134 -17.85 -12.41 -21.30
C ASP A 134 -16.67 -13.39 -21.41
N ARG A 135 -16.39 -14.14 -20.34
CA ARG A 135 -15.25 -15.08 -20.25
C ARG A 135 -13.88 -14.45 -20.52
N ASN A 136 -13.74 -13.15 -20.26
CA ASN A 136 -12.51 -12.38 -20.47
C ASN A 136 -11.93 -11.84 -19.16
N GLU A 137 -12.76 -11.27 -18.30
CA GLU A 137 -12.37 -10.76 -16.97
C GLU A 137 -12.53 -11.86 -15.93
N LEU A 138 -11.43 -12.35 -15.38
CA LEU A 138 -11.43 -13.38 -14.33
C LEU A 138 -12.04 -12.84 -13.03
N ASP A 139 -12.90 -13.66 -12.41
CA ASP A 139 -13.41 -13.34 -11.08
C ASP A 139 -12.32 -13.58 -10.00
N CYS A 140 -12.37 -12.82 -8.92
CA CYS A 140 -11.34 -12.84 -7.88
C CYS A 140 -11.56 -13.99 -6.90
N GLY A 141 -10.50 -14.72 -6.57
CA GLY A 141 -10.54 -15.77 -5.55
C GLY A 141 -9.41 -16.79 -5.67
N ILE A 142 -8.94 -17.31 -4.54
CA ILE A 142 -7.87 -18.31 -4.50
C ILE A 142 -8.30 -19.59 -5.23
N ILE A 143 -9.54 -20.05 -5.05
CA ILE A 143 -10.03 -21.28 -5.69
C ILE A 143 -10.15 -21.06 -7.20
N ASN A 144 -10.70 -19.93 -7.64
CA ASN A 144 -10.76 -19.59 -9.06
C ASN A 144 -9.36 -19.49 -9.69
N MET A 145 -8.41 -18.84 -9.01
CA MET A 145 -7.01 -18.78 -9.44
C MET A 145 -6.40 -20.17 -9.62
N LEU A 146 -6.60 -21.08 -8.65
CA LEU A 146 -6.12 -22.46 -8.75
C LEU A 146 -6.73 -23.19 -9.95
N MET A 147 -8.01 -22.99 -10.24
CA MET A 147 -8.68 -23.61 -11.38
C MET A 147 -8.13 -23.09 -12.72
N VAL A 148 -7.84 -21.78 -12.82
CA VAL A 148 -7.18 -21.17 -13.99
C VAL A 148 -5.80 -21.77 -14.18
N ILE A 149 -4.99 -21.81 -13.12
CA ILE A 149 -3.64 -22.41 -13.14
C ILE A 149 -3.73 -23.86 -13.63
N ALA A 150 -4.61 -24.66 -13.03
CA ALA A 150 -4.79 -26.06 -13.39
C ALA A 150 -5.18 -26.27 -14.86
N GLU A 151 -5.97 -25.37 -15.43
CA GLU A 151 -6.32 -25.43 -16.85
C GLU A 151 -5.14 -25.07 -17.77
N ILE A 152 -4.41 -23.97 -17.48
CA ILE A 152 -3.33 -23.52 -18.37
C ILE A 152 -2.06 -24.38 -18.27
N VAL A 153 -1.84 -25.05 -17.13
CA VAL A 153 -0.78 -26.08 -16.98
C VAL A 153 -1.27 -27.49 -17.31
N ASN A 154 -2.53 -27.63 -17.76
CA ASN A 154 -3.15 -28.89 -18.20
C ASN A 154 -3.04 -30.02 -17.15
N ILE A 155 -3.34 -29.67 -15.90
CA ILE A 155 -3.42 -30.61 -14.78
C ILE A 155 -4.54 -31.64 -15.00
N SER A 156 -4.39 -32.82 -14.39
CA SER A 156 -5.33 -33.92 -14.54
C SER A 156 -6.75 -33.56 -14.10
N LYS A 157 -7.73 -34.28 -14.66
CA LYS A 157 -9.14 -34.17 -14.27
C LYS A 157 -9.33 -34.35 -12.76
N GLU A 158 -8.64 -35.32 -12.17
CA GLU A 158 -8.70 -35.66 -10.74
C GLU A 158 -8.28 -34.49 -9.85
N GLU A 159 -7.20 -33.79 -10.21
CA GLU A 159 -6.76 -32.61 -9.47
C GLU A 159 -7.71 -31.41 -9.66
N LYS A 160 -8.29 -31.22 -10.87
CA LYS A 160 -9.34 -30.22 -11.08
C LYS A 160 -10.59 -30.52 -10.25
N ASP A 161 -10.99 -31.79 -10.16
CA ASP A 161 -12.11 -32.25 -9.33
C ASP A 161 -11.82 -32.01 -7.84
N LYS A 162 -10.55 -32.12 -7.39
CA LYS A 162 -10.15 -31.71 -6.03
C LYS A 162 -10.37 -30.21 -5.78
N ILE A 163 -9.97 -29.35 -6.71
CA ILE A 163 -10.18 -27.89 -6.61
C ILE A 163 -11.69 -27.58 -6.60
N LEU A 164 -12.47 -28.25 -7.45
CA LEU A 164 -13.93 -28.13 -7.47
C LEU A 164 -14.54 -28.53 -6.12
N GLY A 165 -14.08 -29.62 -5.52
CA GLY A 165 -14.50 -30.08 -4.20
C GLY A 165 -14.28 -29.04 -3.09
N PHE A 166 -13.26 -28.19 -3.19
CA PHE A 166 -13.11 -27.06 -2.26
C PHE A 166 -14.26 -26.06 -2.38
N SER A 167 -14.64 -25.73 -3.62
CA SER A 167 -15.75 -24.81 -3.90
C SER A 167 -17.09 -25.39 -3.44
N GLU A 168 -17.30 -26.70 -3.63
CA GLU A 168 -18.53 -27.41 -3.21
C GLU A 168 -18.66 -27.44 -1.69
N ARG A 169 -17.59 -27.81 -0.97
CA ARG A 169 -17.56 -27.78 0.50
C ARG A 169 -17.85 -26.40 1.06
N LEU A 170 -17.29 -25.36 0.44
CA LEU A 170 -17.55 -23.98 0.86
C LEU A 170 -19.03 -23.60 0.66
N LYS A 171 -19.63 -24.04 -0.45
CA LYS A 171 -21.05 -23.84 -0.76
C LYS A 171 -21.97 -24.58 0.20
N GLU A 172 -21.70 -25.85 0.52
CA GLU A 172 -22.48 -26.65 1.48
C GLU A 172 -22.54 -25.99 2.86
N LYS A 173 -21.48 -25.27 3.22
CA LYS A 173 -21.36 -24.51 4.47
C LYS A 173 -21.82 -23.07 4.37
N GLN A 174 -22.54 -22.71 3.31
CA GLN A 174 -23.06 -21.36 3.07
C GLN A 174 -21.97 -20.28 3.15
N GLY A 175 -20.77 -20.60 2.65
CA GLY A 175 -19.63 -19.70 2.67
C GLY A 175 -18.84 -19.69 3.98
N SER A 176 -19.13 -20.54 4.95
CA SER A 176 -18.30 -20.63 6.16
C SER A 176 -16.98 -21.35 5.85
N LEU A 177 -15.84 -20.66 6.06
CA LEU A 177 -14.51 -21.23 5.87
C LEU A 177 -14.07 -21.99 7.13
N GLU A 178 -14.27 -23.30 7.13
CA GLU A 178 -13.80 -24.17 8.20
C GLU A 178 -12.27 -24.30 8.21
N ASN A 179 -11.68 -24.47 9.39
CA ASN A 179 -10.23 -24.60 9.55
C ASN A 179 -9.63 -25.76 8.75
N SER A 180 -10.34 -26.89 8.65
CA SER A 180 -9.92 -28.05 7.86
C SER A 180 -9.88 -27.72 6.36
N LEU A 181 -10.94 -27.12 5.81
CA LEU A 181 -11.00 -26.68 4.42
C LEU A 181 -9.93 -25.63 4.11
N SER A 182 -9.75 -24.65 5.00
CA SER A 182 -8.69 -23.66 4.89
C SER A 182 -7.31 -24.31 4.80
N LYS A 183 -7.03 -25.30 5.66
CA LYS A 183 -5.78 -26.05 5.66
C LYS A 183 -5.59 -26.85 4.37
N ASP A 184 -6.62 -27.55 3.90
CA ASP A 184 -6.56 -28.34 2.66
C ASP A 184 -6.24 -27.46 1.43
N ILE A 185 -6.85 -26.28 1.35
CA ILE A 185 -6.63 -25.32 0.27
C ILE A 185 -5.20 -24.76 0.33
N GLN A 186 -4.73 -24.39 1.52
CA GLN A 186 -3.37 -23.92 1.70
C GLN A 186 -2.36 -25.00 1.32
N GLU A 187 -2.49 -26.23 1.82
CA GLU A 187 -1.59 -27.34 1.53
C GLU A 187 -1.56 -27.66 0.03
N TYR A 188 -2.73 -27.70 -0.63
CA TYR A 188 -2.79 -27.92 -2.08
C TYR A 188 -2.12 -26.78 -2.86
N THR A 189 -2.39 -25.53 -2.48
CA THR A 189 -1.77 -24.36 -3.12
C THR A 189 -0.24 -24.40 -2.98
N LYS A 190 0.27 -24.71 -1.77
CA LYS A 190 1.72 -24.86 -1.53
C LYS A 190 2.32 -25.94 -2.42
N MET A 191 1.69 -27.11 -2.45
CA MET A 191 2.14 -28.23 -3.28
C MET A 191 2.16 -27.86 -4.76
N LEU A 192 1.08 -27.25 -5.27
CA LEU A 192 0.95 -26.89 -6.67
C LEU A 192 2.01 -25.86 -7.09
N LEU A 193 2.15 -24.76 -6.34
CA LEU A 193 3.07 -23.69 -6.70
C LEU A 193 4.54 -24.14 -6.60
N LYS A 194 4.90 -24.91 -5.57
CA LYS A 194 6.25 -25.51 -5.46
C LYS A 194 6.54 -26.44 -6.65
N ARG A 195 5.58 -27.28 -7.05
CA ARG A 195 5.72 -28.18 -8.21
C ARG A 195 5.92 -27.40 -9.52
N LEU A 196 5.29 -26.24 -9.66
CA LEU A 196 5.38 -25.42 -10.87
C LEU A 196 6.61 -24.49 -10.89
N SER A 197 7.31 -24.32 -9.77
CA SER A 197 8.44 -23.41 -9.67
C SER A 197 9.69 -24.00 -10.31
N LYS A 198 10.44 -23.17 -11.04
CA LYS A 198 11.78 -23.49 -11.52
C LYS A 198 12.82 -23.36 -10.38
N THR A 199 12.62 -22.39 -9.50
CA THR A 199 13.41 -22.24 -8.26
C THR A 199 13.06 -23.36 -7.30
N GLU A 200 14.07 -24.04 -6.75
CA GLU A 200 13.88 -25.18 -5.85
C GLU A 200 13.39 -24.75 -4.46
N ASN A 201 14.01 -23.71 -3.90
CA ASN A 201 13.69 -23.22 -2.56
C ASN A 201 12.57 -22.17 -2.63
N VAL A 202 11.34 -22.64 -2.44
CA VAL A 202 10.15 -21.79 -2.36
C VAL A 202 9.41 -22.00 -1.06
N GLU A 203 9.17 -20.92 -0.33
CA GLU A 203 8.30 -20.90 0.86
C GLU A 203 7.03 -20.11 0.58
N ILE A 204 5.91 -20.58 1.14
CA ILE A 204 4.59 -20.00 0.88
C ILE A 204 3.84 -19.89 2.20
N GLN A 205 3.39 -18.69 2.50
CA GLN A 205 2.63 -18.35 3.69
C GLN A 205 1.28 -17.71 3.32
N PHE A 206 0.29 -17.90 4.19
CA PHE A 206 -1.05 -17.37 4.00
C PHE A 206 -1.44 -16.54 5.21
N SER A 207 -2.10 -15.42 4.97
CA SER A 207 -2.65 -14.60 6.04
C SER A 207 -4.02 -14.04 5.67
N LYS A 208 -4.81 -13.71 6.70
CA LYS A 208 -6.12 -13.04 6.56
C LYS A 208 -7.11 -13.76 5.63
N LEU A 209 -7.05 -15.09 5.55
CA LEU A 209 -7.98 -15.88 4.71
C LEU A 209 -9.43 -15.71 5.17
N LYS A 210 -10.30 -15.34 4.24
CA LYS A 210 -11.73 -15.18 4.49
C LYS A 210 -12.52 -15.63 3.27
N SER A 211 -13.62 -16.33 3.53
CA SER A 211 -14.59 -16.62 2.48
C SER A 211 -15.28 -15.34 2.03
N ASN A 212 -15.47 -15.21 0.72
CA ASN A 212 -16.25 -14.14 0.12
C ASN A 212 -17.23 -14.72 -0.90
N MET A 213 -18.23 -13.93 -1.25
CA MET A 213 -19.14 -14.24 -2.36
C MET A 213 -18.74 -13.37 -3.54
N GLY A 214 -18.31 -14.00 -4.64
CA GLY A 214 -17.99 -13.34 -5.89
C GLY A 214 -19.23 -12.77 -6.57
N THR A 215 -19.03 -12.01 -7.64
CA THR A 215 -20.11 -11.34 -8.39
C THR A 215 -21.10 -12.33 -9.02
N SER A 216 -20.64 -13.56 -9.29
CA SER A 216 -21.46 -14.66 -9.81
C SER A 216 -22.31 -15.36 -8.74
N GLY A 217 -22.31 -14.90 -7.49
CA GLY A 217 -22.96 -15.57 -6.35
C GLY A 217 -22.23 -16.84 -5.88
N ARG A 218 -21.03 -17.10 -6.40
CA ARG A 218 -20.18 -18.24 -6.02
C ARG A 218 -19.34 -17.87 -4.80
N TYR A 219 -19.20 -18.80 -3.86
CA TYR A 219 -18.25 -18.64 -2.76
C TYR A 219 -16.83 -18.94 -3.21
N ASP A 220 -15.89 -18.07 -2.84
CA ASP A 220 -14.46 -18.25 -3.01
C ASP A 220 -13.72 -17.73 -1.76
N ILE A 221 -12.39 -17.64 -1.82
CA ILE A 221 -11.54 -17.22 -0.72
C ILE A 221 -10.72 -16.00 -1.14
N SER A 222 -10.82 -14.97 -0.30
CA SER A 222 -9.95 -13.79 -0.26
C SER A 222 -8.85 -13.98 0.79
N GLY A 223 -7.75 -13.25 0.63
CA GLY A 223 -6.66 -13.24 1.58
C GLY A 223 -5.34 -12.79 0.96
N ARG A 224 -4.25 -13.04 1.68
CA ARG A 224 -2.90 -12.72 1.24
C ARG A 224 -2.05 -13.99 1.15
N ILE A 225 -1.26 -14.10 0.07
CA ILE A 225 -0.29 -15.18 -0.15
C ILE A 225 1.08 -14.55 -0.31
N ASP A 226 2.00 -14.87 0.60
CA ASP A 226 3.40 -14.46 0.53
C ASP A 226 4.21 -15.63 -0.03
N ILE A 227 4.96 -15.39 -1.11
CA ILE A 227 5.75 -16.42 -1.80
C ILE A 227 7.20 -15.96 -1.84
N LEU A 228 8.03 -16.61 -1.04
CA LEU A 228 9.47 -16.39 -0.94
C LEU A 228 10.20 -17.34 -1.87
N PHE A 229 11.03 -16.79 -2.76
CA PHE A 229 11.96 -17.51 -3.62
C PHE A 229 13.38 -17.29 -3.11
N GLU A 230 14.11 -18.38 -2.88
CA GLU A 230 15.48 -18.33 -2.40
C GLU A 230 16.43 -19.01 -3.40
N GLN A 231 17.50 -18.30 -3.77
CA GLN A 231 18.54 -18.81 -4.66
C GLN A 231 19.86 -18.12 -4.31
N ASP A 232 20.93 -18.90 -4.12
CA ASP A 232 22.29 -18.39 -3.86
C ASP A 232 22.38 -17.38 -2.69
N GLY A 233 21.61 -17.58 -1.62
CA GLY A 233 21.57 -16.69 -0.45
C GLY A 233 20.79 -15.38 -0.67
N ILE A 234 20.03 -15.29 -1.77
CA ILE A 234 19.19 -14.13 -2.11
C ILE A 234 17.72 -14.53 -2.02
N LYS A 235 16.97 -13.74 -1.27
CA LYS A 235 15.56 -13.95 -0.91
C LYS A 235 14.71 -12.87 -1.56
N ASN A 236 13.77 -13.29 -2.41
CA ASN A 236 12.82 -12.41 -3.10
C ASN A 236 11.40 -12.85 -2.76
N THR A 237 10.60 -11.93 -2.21
CA THR A 237 9.21 -12.21 -1.83
C THR A 237 8.25 -11.46 -2.73
N ILE A 238 7.29 -12.18 -3.34
CA ILE A 238 6.11 -11.57 -3.95
C ILE A 238 4.89 -11.76 -3.04
N VAL A 239 3.99 -10.80 -3.09
CA VAL A 239 2.80 -10.75 -2.27
C VAL A 239 1.58 -10.72 -3.18
N LEU A 240 0.74 -11.74 -3.12
CA LEU A 240 -0.55 -11.77 -3.81
C LEU A 240 -1.65 -11.33 -2.85
N GLY A 241 -2.28 -10.19 -3.14
CA GLY A 241 -3.44 -9.70 -2.39
C GLY A 241 -4.72 -10.01 -3.16
N ILE A 242 -5.59 -10.86 -2.62
CA ILE A 242 -6.84 -11.26 -3.26
C ILE A 242 -7.99 -10.75 -2.41
N SER A 243 -8.80 -9.86 -2.97
CA SER A 243 -9.99 -9.31 -2.32
C SER A 243 -11.22 -9.45 -3.22
N THR A 244 -12.39 -9.13 -2.70
CA THR A 244 -13.63 -9.19 -3.51
C THR A 244 -13.57 -8.13 -4.60
N GLY A 245 -13.57 -8.55 -5.86
CA GLY A 245 -13.59 -7.67 -7.04
C GLY A 245 -12.25 -7.00 -7.38
N HIS A 246 -11.16 -7.34 -6.69
CA HIS A 246 -9.83 -6.86 -7.07
C HIS A 246 -8.71 -7.82 -6.63
N SER A 247 -7.62 -7.84 -7.38
CA SER A 247 -6.40 -8.54 -7.00
C SER A 247 -5.18 -7.64 -7.20
N THR A 248 -4.23 -7.73 -6.29
CA THR A 248 -2.98 -6.98 -6.32
C THR A 248 -1.80 -7.93 -6.29
N ILE A 249 -0.68 -7.46 -6.83
CA ILE A 249 0.61 -8.06 -6.63
C ILE A 249 1.60 -6.98 -6.21
N ASP A 250 2.44 -7.30 -5.23
CA ASP A 250 3.57 -6.48 -4.83
C ASP A 250 4.83 -7.34 -4.66
N MET A 251 5.97 -6.69 -4.47
CA MET A 251 7.24 -7.34 -4.16
C MET A 251 7.86 -6.66 -2.94
N GLU A 252 8.28 -7.47 -1.97
CA GLU A 252 9.04 -6.98 -0.82
C GLU A 252 10.50 -6.76 -1.23
N PRO A 253 11.24 -5.90 -0.50
CA PRO A 253 12.66 -5.68 -0.77
C PRO A 253 13.44 -6.99 -0.79
N THR A 254 14.37 -7.11 -1.75
CA THR A 254 15.28 -8.25 -1.82
C THR A 254 16.15 -8.29 -0.56
N VAL A 255 16.24 -9.46 0.06
CA VAL A 255 17.12 -9.69 1.21
C VAL A 255 18.28 -10.56 0.76
N MET A 256 19.50 -10.16 1.10
CA MET A 256 20.72 -10.92 0.79
C MET A 256 21.38 -11.36 2.09
N ASP A 257 21.88 -12.60 2.13
CA ASP A 257 22.64 -13.14 3.25
C ASP A 257 24.11 -12.66 3.25
N PHE A 258 24.46 -11.74 2.35
CA PHE A 258 25.77 -11.12 2.19
C PHE A 258 25.63 -9.62 1.90
N GLU A 259 26.76 -8.91 1.96
CA GLU A 259 26.81 -7.47 1.72
C GLU A 259 26.56 -7.13 0.25
N ASP A 260 25.58 -6.24 -0.01
CA ASP A 260 25.26 -5.76 -1.36
C ASP A 260 26.18 -4.61 -1.78
N ASP A 261 27.25 -4.95 -2.50
CA ASP A 261 28.24 -4.00 -3.00
C ASP A 261 27.82 -3.23 -4.27
N ARG A 262 26.61 -3.47 -4.79
CA ARG A 262 26.13 -2.79 -6.02
C ARG A 262 25.99 -1.29 -5.80
N MET A 263 25.48 -0.88 -4.64
CA MET A 263 25.28 0.53 -4.32
C MET A 263 26.60 1.32 -4.37
N GLU A 264 27.67 0.78 -3.80
CA GLU A 264 29.01 1.40 -3.83
C GLU A 264 29.51 1.52 -5.27
N LYS A 265 29.47 0.43 -6.04
CA LYS A 265 29.92 0.40 -7.44
C LYS A 265 29.13 1.35 -8.35
N VAL A 266 27.81 1.45 -8.18
CA VAL A 266 26.97 2.41 -8.94
C VAL A 266 27.27 3.84 -8.50
N SER A 267 27.53 4.07 -7.21
CA SER A 267 27.91 5.39 -6.67
C SER A 267 29.26 5.89 -7.23
N GLU A 268 30.23 5.00 -7.45
CA GLU A 268 31.47 5.35 -8.14
C GLU A 268 31.21 5.88 -9.56
N ILE A 269 30.31 5.22 -10.31
CA ILE A 269 29.92 5.66 -11.66
C ILE A 269 29.18 7.00 -11.58
N ALA A 270 28.32 7.19 -10.59
CA ALA A 270 27.64 8.47 -10.37
C ALA A 270 28.63 9.61 -10.10
N GLY A 271 29.72 9.32 -9.38
CA GLY A 271 30.83 10.26 -9.15
C GLY A 271 31.49 10.77 -10.42
N ILE A 272 31.59 9.94 -11.48
CA ILE A 272 32.16 10.34 -12.78
C ILE A 272 31.29 11.40 -13.48
N CYS A 273 29.98 11.32 -13.24
CA CYS A 273 28.97 12.22 -13.83
C CYS A 273 28.71 13.46 -12.97
N LYS A 274 29.30 13.55 -11.78
CA LYS A 274 29.17 14.68 -10.86
C LYS A 274 29.77 15.93 -11.51
N ASP A 275 29.07 17.05 -11.45
CA ASP A 275 29.49 18.37 -11.98
C ASP A 275 29.47 18.54 -13.51
N ARG A 276 28.83 17.61 -14.22
CA ARG A 276 28.69 17.65 -15.67
C ARG A 276 27.45 18.45 -16.11
N THR A 277 27.58 19.28 -17.15
CA THR A 277 26.51 20.22 -17.56
C THR A 277 25.75 19.81 -18.82
N LYS A 278 26.14 18.72 -19.51
CA LYS A 278 25.39 18.29 -20.71
C LYS A 278 24.10 17.59 -20.29
N PHE A 279 23.08 17.69 -21.15
CA PHE A 279 21.76 17.09 -20.91
C PHE A 279 21.83 15.58 -20.69
N VAL A 280 22.55 14.84 -21.55
CA VAL A 280 22.66 13.37 -21.48
C VAL A 280 23.36 12.92 -20.20
N GLU A 281 24.41 13.63 -19.79
CA GLU A 281 25.17 13.35 -18.56
C GLU A 281 24.28 13.56 -17.32
N ASN A 282 23.48 14.63 -17.29
CA ASN A 282 22.53 14.89 -16.21
C ASN A 282 21.38 13.87 -16.18
N LEU A 283 20.86 13.49 -17.34
CA LEU A 283 19.83 12.44 -17.43
C LEU A 283 20.37 11.10 -16.93
N PHE A 284 21.62 10.78 -17.28
CA PHE A 284 22.27 9.57 -16.80
C PHE A 284 22.54 9.63 -15.28
N ALA A 285 22.97 10.77 -14.74
CA ALA A 285 23.13 10.96 -13.30
C ALA A 285 21.79 10.78 -12.54
N ALA A 286 20.69 11.32 -13.08
CA ALA A 286 19.35 11.12 -12.51
C ALA A 286 18.93 9.65 -12.52
N TYR A 287 19.26 8.93 -13.61
CA TYR A 287 19.05 7.50 -13.71
C TYR A 287 19.86 6.72 -12.65
N LEU A 288 21.15 7.02 -12.47
CA LEU A 288 21.97 6.37 -11.44
C LEU A 288 21.46 6.63 -10.04
N ALA A 289 21.05 7.87 -9.74
CA ALA A 289 20.45 8.22 -8.47
C ALA A 289 19.15 7.42 -8.21
N TYR A 290 18.34 7.19 -9.26
CA TYR A 290 17.17 6.32 -9.16
C TYR A 290 17.54 4.86 -8.85
N GLU A 291 18.52 4.29 -9.55
CA GLU A 291 18.94 2.90 -9.30
C GLU A 291 19.56 2.70 -7.92
N ILE A 292 20.35 3.67 -7.43
CA ILE A 292 20.87 3.65 -6.05
C ILE A 292 19.71 3.64 -5.05
N ARG A 293 18.73 4.51 -5.24
CA ARG A 293 17.54 4.56 -4.39
C ARG A 293 16.70 3.28 -4.44
N ASN A 294 16.68 2.55 -5.56
CA ASN A 294 15.98 1.26 -5.63
C ASN A 294 16.67 0.17 -4.79
N ILE A 295 17.98 0.31 -4.53
CA ILE A 295 18.74 -0.59 -3.65
C ILE A 295 18.58 -0.18 -2.18
N SER A 296 18.39 1.12 -1.90
CA SER A 296 18.10 1.65 -0.57
C SER A 296 16.78 1.10 0.03
N PRO A 297 16.63 1.15 1.37
CA PRO A 297 15.38 0.83 2.05
C PRO A 297 14.16 1.59 1.48
N PRO A 298 12.97 0.97 1.40
CA PRO A 298 11.76 1.62 0.87
C PRO A 298 11.37 2.92 1.56
N GLU A 299 11.63 3.04 2.86
CA GLU A 299 11.30 4.23 3.66
C GLU A 299 12.03 5.47 3.13
N GLU A 300 13.29 5.32 2.72
CA GLU A 300 14.08 6.41 2.12
C GLU A 300 13.46 6.89 0.79
N ASN A 301 12.86 5.97 0.02
CA ASN A 301 12.19 6.32 -1.24
C ASN A 301 10.92 7.13 -1.03
N GLU A 302 10.12 6.78 -0.02
CA GLU A 302 8.89 7.51 0.29
C GLU A 302 9.20 8.91 0.84
N GLU A 303 10.18 9.02 1.73
CA GLU A 303 10.62 10.31 2.27
C GLU A 303 11.24 11.20 1.19
N PHE A 304 12.08 10.64 0.32
CA PHE A 304 12.62 11.36 -0.84
C PHE A 304 11.49 11.86 -1.75
N MET A 305 10.50 11.02 -2.06
CA MET A 305 9.37 11.44 -2.90
C MET A 305 8.58 12.60 -2.26
N LYS A 306 8.31 12.55 -0.95
CA LYS A 306 7.67 13.65 -0.21
C LYS A 306 8.51 14.92 -0.28
N GLU A 307 9.83 14.83 -0.09
CA GLU A 307 10.75 15.97 -0.21
C GLU A 307 10.71 16.60 -1.61
N GLN A 308 10.77 15.79 -2.67
CA GLN A 308 10.70 16.31 -4.04
C GLN A 308 9.37 17.01 -4.34
N VAL A 309 8.26 16.52 -3.80
CA VAL A 309 6.96 17.19 -3.89
C VAL A 309 7.00 18.54 -3.18
N ARG A 310 7.54 18.62 -1.95
CA ARG A 310 7.71 19.90 -1.23
C ARG A 310 8.57 20.88 -2.01
N THR A 311 9.73 20.45 -2.53
CA THR A 311 10.60 21.30 -3.35
C THR A 311 9.86 21.84 -4.59
N THR A 312 9.04 20.99 -5.23
CA THR A 312 8.24 21.40 -6.39
C THR A 312 7.20 22.45 -6.00
N ILE A 313 6.58 22.33 -4.82
CA ILE A 313 5.62 23.30 -4.28
C ILE A 313 6.32 24.62 -3.93
N GLU A 314 7.46 24.58 -3.24
CA GLU A 314 8.28 25.75 -2.89
C GLU A 314 8.74 26.54 -4.12
N ASN A 315 9.05 25.82 -5.21
CA ASN A 315 9.43 26.40 -6.50
C ASN A 315 8.21 26.77 -7.37
N LYS A 316 7.01 26.86 -6.78
CA LYS A 316 5.77 27.27 -7.45
C LYS A 316 5.48 26.46 -8.72
N PHE A 317 5.78 25.16 -8.66
CA PHE A 317 5.55 24.18 -9.72
C PHE A 317 6.33 24.43 -11.02
N ALA A 318 7.32 25.32 -11.03
CA ALA A 318 8.10 25.65 -12.23
C ALA A 318 8.85 24.43 -12.80
N ASP A 319 9.21 23.47 -11.94
CA ASP A 319 9.91 22.24 -12.26
C ASP A 319 9.05 20.98 -12.04
N ILE A 320 7.73 21.04 -12.24
CA ILE A 320 6.81 19.88 -12.05
C ILE A 320 7.28 18.58 -12.72
N ASN A 321 7.98 18.68 -13.85
CA ASN A 321 8.53 17.53 -14.58
C ASN A 321 9.61 16.77 -13.79
N ARG A 322 10.21 17.37 -12.77
CA ARG A 322 11.13 16.70 -11.84
C ARG A 322 10.48 15.49 -11.17
N LEU A 323 9.17 15.56 -10.89
CA LEU A 323 8.43 14.44 -10.32
C LEU A 323 8.41 13.20 -11.24
N LEU A 324 8.55 13.38 -12.55
CA LEU A 324 8.65 12.29 -13.52
C LEU A 324 10.01 11.55 -13.46
N LEU A 325 11.01 12.14 -12.83
CA LEU A 325 12.38 11.59 -12.72
C LEU A 325 12.62 10.87 -11.38
N ILE A 326 11.64 10.86 -10.47
CA ILE A 326 11.78 10.24 -9.14
C ILE A 326 11.77 8.72 -9.26
N LYS A 327 10.69 8.19 -9.84
CA LYS A 327 10.42 6.77 -10.02
C LYS A 327 9.36 6.61 -11.10
N LYS A 328 9.38 5.50 -11.81
CA LYS A 328 8.37 5.18 -12.82
C LYS A 328 6.96 5.16 -12.20
N ILE A 329 6.05 5.99 -12.73
CA ILE A 329 4.66 6.13 -12.26
C ILE A 329 3.78 5.00 -12.85
N SER A 330 4.13 3.74 -12.59
CA SER A 330 3.38 2.56 -13.06
C SER A 330 2.64 1.86 -11.91
N ASN A 331 3.30 1.67 -10.77
CA ASN A 331 2.75 0.98 -9.61
C ASN A 331 1.60 1.77 -8.95
N PHE A 332 0.51 1.08 -8.60
CA PHE A 332 -0.68 1.71 -8.05
C PHE A 332 -0.46 2.36 -6.67
N ASN A 333 0.27 1.71 -5.77
CA ASN A 333 0.61 2.28 -4.45
C ASN A 333 1.44 3.55 -4.62
N TYR A 334 2.41 3.56 -5.52
CA TYR A 334 3.20 4.77 -5.80
C TYR A 334 2.34 5.91 -6.37
N LYS A 335 1.43 5.62 -7.32
CA LYS A 335 0.46 6.61 -7.83
C LYS A 335 -0.38 7.21 -6.71
N LYS A 336 -0.95 6.35 -5.85
CA LYS A 336 -1.76 6.76 -4.70
C LYS A 336 -0.98 7.67 -3.74
N ASN A 337 0.24 7.27 -3.39
CA ASN A 337 1.08 8.00 -2.45
C ASN A 337 1.47 9.37 -3.02
N LEU A 338 1.89 9.43 -4.30
CA LEU A 338 2.25 10.67 -4.99
C LEU A 338 1.05 11.65 -5.12
N VAL A 339 -0.14 11.14 -5.44
CA VAL A 339 -1.37 11.95 -5.50
C VAL A 339 -1.73 12.48 -4.11
N SER A 340 -1.69 11.62 -3.09
CA SER A 340 -2.02 11.99 -1.71
C SER A 340 -1.10 13.08 -1.15
N CYS A 341 0.23 12.91 -1.22
CA CYS A 341 1.13 13.93 -0.69
C CYS A 341 1.03 15.25 -1.48
N SER A 342 0.91 15.18 -2.81
CA SER A 342 0.75 16.36 -3.66
C SER A 342 -0.47 17.20 -3.25
N ILE A 343 -1.62 16.56 -3.04
CA ILE A 343 -2.86 17.26 -2.67
C ILE A 343 -2.79 17.80 -1.24
N ILE A 344 -2.33 16.99 -0.29
CA ILE A 344 -2.28 17.39 1.13
C ILE A 344 -1.31 18.55 1.36
N TYR A 345 -0.13 18.52 0.73
CA TYR A 345 0.87 19.58 0.90
C TYR A 345 0.49 20.91 0.22
N THR A 346 -0.57 20.94 -0.58
CA THR A 346 -1.10 22.17 -1.19
C THR A 346 -2.51 22.50 -0.74
N MET A 347 -3.00 21.88 0.34
CA MET A 347 -4.39 22.04 0.79
C MET A 347 -4.70 23.44 1.34
N ASP A 348 -3.67 24.20 1.69
CA ASP A 348 -3.73 25.61 2.09
C ASP A 348 -3.69 26.58 0.89
N GLN A 349 -3.45 26.08 -0.32
CA GLN A 349 -3.40 26.86 -1.56
C GLN A 349 -4.73 26.75 -2.32
N ASP A 350 -5.16 27.85 -2.94
CA ASP A 350 -6.30 27.85 -3.86
C ASP A 350 -5.80 27.55 -5.29
N LEU A 351 -5.75 26.26 -5.61
CA LEU A 351 -5.42 25.76 -6.93
C LEU A 351 -6.67 25.63 -7.81
N SER A 352 -6.47 25.79 -9.11
CA SER A 352 -7.45 25.68 -10.18
C SER A 352 -7.15 24.46 -11.06
N PRO A 353 -8.11 23.98 -11.89
CA PRO A 353 -7.88 22.89 -12.84
C PRO A 353 -6.68 23.10 -13.79
N ASP A 354 -6.30 24.35 -14.05
CA ASP A 354 -5.22 24.69 -14.97
C ASP A 354 -3.83 24.68 -14.32
N ASP A 355 -3.76 24.64 -12.98
CA ASP A 355 -2.50 24.65 -12.26
C ASP A 355 -1.68 23.37 -12.55
N PRO A 356 -0.35 23.49 -12.71
CA PRO A 356 0.49 22.36 -13.15
C PRO A 356 0.37 21.13 -12.26
N LEU A 357 0.28 21.33 -10.93
CA LEU A 357 0.12 20.23 -9.97
C LEU A 357 -1.22 19.50 -10.15
N ILE A 358 -2.33 20.25 -10.29
CA ILE A 358 -3.67 19.66 -10.49
C ILE A 358 -3.75 18.89 -11.79
N ARG A 359 -3.16 19.41 -12.87
CA ARG A 359 -3.07 18.68 -14.15
C ARG A 359 -2.22 17.42 -14.03
N PHE A 360 -1.10 17.50 -13.31
CA PHE A 360 -0.19 16.37 -13.07
C PHE A 360 -0.90 15.25 -12.31
N THR A 361 -1.51 15.55 -11.16
CA THR A 361 -2.26 14.57 -10.36
C THR A 361 -3.51 14.07 -11.09
N SER A 362 -4.21 14.93 -11.82
CA SER A 362 -5.37 14.53 -12.65
C SER A 362 -4.97 13.52 -13.72
N ASN A 363 -3.82 13.68 -14.38
CA ASN A 363 -3.31 12.70 -15.32
C ASN A 363 -2.96 11.36 -14.65
N ILE A 364 -2.38 11.38 -13.45
CA ILE A 364 -2.09 10.16 -12.68
C ILE A 364 -3.40 9.45 -12.32
N ILE A 365 -4.37 10.17 -11.76
CA ILE A 365 -5.70 9.67 -11.41
C ILE A 365 -6.39 9.09 -12.66
N GLY A 366 -6.39 9.82 -13.78
CA GLY A 366 -6.96 9.39 -15.05
C GLY A 366 -6.25 8.20 -15.70
N SER A 367 -5.00 7.92 -15.33
CA SER A 367 -4.27 6.71 -15.75
C SER A 367 -4.65 5.45 -14.95
N THR A 368 -5.59 5.56 -14.01
CA THR A 368 -6.11 4.44 -13.22
C THR A 368 -7.53 4.07 -13.64
N GLU A 369 -7.96 2.86 -13.27
CA GLU A 369 -9.28 2.34 -13.61
C GLU A 369 -10.36 2.90 -12.68
N LEU A 370 -10.67 4.18 -12.84
CA LEU A 370 -11.68 4.85 -12.00
C LEU A 370 -13.09 4.27 -12.17
N GLY A 371 -13.36 3.42 -13.16
CA GLY A 371 -14.60 2.65 -13.21
C GLY A 371 -14.69 1.56 -12.12
N ASN A 372 -13.55 1.15 -11.56
CA ASN A 372 -13.48 0.19 -10.46
C ASN A 372 -13.64 0.92 -9.12
N PHE A 373 -14.71 0.58 -8.40
CA PHE A 373 -15.03 1.14 -7.10
C PHE A 373 -13.91 0.93 -6.04
N HIS A 374 -13.21 -0.19 -6.07
CA HIS A 374 -12.08 -0.44 -5.15
C HIS A 374 -10.89 0.48 -5.42
N ILE A 375 -10.67 0.86 -6.67
CA ILE A 375 -9.64 1.83 -7.06
C ILE A 375 -10.03 3.23 -6.60
N GLN A 376 -11.29 3.62 -6.78
CA GLN A 376 -11.80 4.91 -6.28
C GLN A 376 -11.53 5.07 -4.78
N MET A 377 -11.86 4.06 -3.97
CA MET A 377 -11.65 4.07 -2.51
C MET A 377 -10.18 4.27 -2.10
N GLN A 378 -9.23 3.92 -2.96
CA GLN A 378 -7.81 4.02 -2.62
C GLN A 378 -7.15 5.29 -3.14
N ILE A 379 -7.49 5.76 -4.34
CA ILE A 379 -6.79 6.89 -4.98
C ILE A 379 -7.46 8.26 -4.77
N LEU A 380 -8.78 8.29 -4.56
CA LEU A 380 -9.55 9.53 -4.38
C LEU A 380 -9.67 10.09 -2.94
N PRO A 381 -9.24 9.43 -1.85
CA PRO A 381 -9.53 9.99 -0.53
C PRO A 381 -8.90 11.35 -0.25
N SER A 382 -7.69 11.63 -0.73
CA SER A 382 -7.06 12.96 -0.60
C SER A 382 -7.82 14.04 -1.37
N VAL A 383 -8.33 13.72 -2.56
CA VAL A 383 -9.18 14.60 -3.38
C VAL A 383 -10.46 14.95 -2.61
N VAL A 384 -11.14 13.94 -2.08
CA VAL A 384 -12.41 14.09 -1.34
C VAL A 384 -12.21 14.86 -0.05
N PHE A 385 -11.17 14.54 0.71
CA PHE A 385 -10.83 15.23 1.94
C PHE A 385 -10.53 16.72 1.72
N ALA A 386 -9.83 17.06 0.64
CA ALA A 386 -9.55 18.44 0.26
C ALA A 386 -10.74 19.15 -0.44
N ASP A 387 -11.88 18.46 -0.60
CA ASP A 387 -13.11 18.95 -1.25
C ASP A 387 -12.89 19.44 -2.70
N LEU A 388 -11.95 18.83 -3.43
CA LEU A 388 -11.48 19.32 -4.74
C LEU A 388 -12.34 18.89 -5.93
N GLN A 389 -13.45 18.20 -5.68
CA GLN A 389 -14.38 17.65 -6.66
C GLN A 389 -15.79 18.27 -6.60
N THR A 390 -16.09 19.10 -5.60
CA THR A 390 -17.43 19.70 -5.44
C THR A 390 -17.46 21.14 -5.96
N ASN A 391 -18.65 21.75 -5.96
CA ASN A 391 -18.85 23.10 -6.47
C ASN A 391 -18.13 24.19 -5.64
N SER A 392 -17.66 23.87 -4.43
CA SER A 392 -16.88 24.79 -3.58
C SER A 392 -15.46 25.01 -4.13
N LYS A 393 -14.82 23.93 -4.62
CA LYS A 393 -13.47 23.92 -5.22
C LYS A 393 -13.42 22.89 -6.35
N LEU A 394 -13.87 23.26 -7.55
CA LEU A 394 -13.95 22.35 -8.69
C LEU A 394 -12.59 22.18 -9.42
N SER A 395 -11.55 21.72 -8.71
CA SER A 395 -10.22 21.45 -9.28
C SER A 395 -10.19 20.18 -10.14
N TYR A 396 -11.03 19.19 -9.84
CA TYR A 396 -11.16 17.95 -10.61
C TYR A 396 -12.56 17.78 -11.23
N PRO A 397 -12.92 18.56 -12.27
CA PRO A 397 -14.27 18.58 -12.84
C PRO A 397 -14.73 17.25 -13.47
N ASN A 398 -13.78 16.36 -13.78
CA ASN A 398 -14.05 15.06 -14.39
C ASN A 398 -14.33 13.94 -13.38
N ILE A 399 -14.12 14.18 -12.08
CA ILE A 399 -14.39 13.19 -11.03
C ILE A 399 -15.84 13.34 -10.60
N LYS A 400 -16.67 12.37 -11.00
CA LYS A 400 -18.09 12.33 -10.67
C LYS A 400 -18.35 11.11 -9.79
N LEU A 401 -18.58 11.33 -8.50
CA LEU A 401 -18.88 10.29 -7.55
C LEU A 401 -20.38 10.18 -7.33
N SER A 402 -20.90 8.94 -7.34
CA SER A 402 -22.22 8.67 -6.78
C SER A 402 -22.20 8.89 -5.26
N GLU A 403 -23.35 9.11 -4.63
CA GLU A 403 -23.44 9.23 -3.16
C GLU A 403 -22.83 7.99 -2.46
N HIS A 404 -23.13 6.80 -2.97
CA HIS A 404 -22.55 5.57 -2.45
C HIS A 404 -21.02 5.53 -2.58
N SER A 405 -20.48 5.90 -3.75
CA SER A 405 -19.03 5.97 -3.97
C SER A 405 -18.38 7.01 -3.05
N TYR A 406 -19.00 8.18 -2.92
CA TYR A 406 -18.50 9.27 -2.08
C TYR A 406 -18.36 8.83 -0.63
N THR A 407 -19.43 8.28 -0.04
CA THR A 407 -19.43 7.75 1.34
C THR A 407 -18.29 6.77 1.56
N ARG A 408 -18.06 5.87 0.60
CA ARG A 408 -17.06 4.81 0.72
C ARG A 408 -15.63 5.32 0.54
N VAL A 409 -15.42 6.34 -0.28
CA VAL A 409 -14.14 7.04 -0.38
C VAL A 409 -13.85 7.80 0.91
N VAL A 410 -14.86 8.45 1.52
CA VAL A 410 -14.74 9.06 2.84
C VAL A 410 -14.38 8.00 3.88
N GLU A 411 -15.02 6.83 3.85
CA GLU A 411 -14.70 5.68 4.72
C GLU A 411 -13.25 5.16 4.56
N ALA A 412 -12.62 5.41 3.41
CA ALA A 412 -11.26 4.98 3.12
C ALA A 412 -10.21 6.09 3.30
N ALA A 413 -10.63 7.34 3.50
CA ALA A 413 -9.76 8.49 3.81
C ALA A 413 -8.83 8.30 5.01
N PRO A 414 -9.19 7.55 6.05
CA PRO A 414 -8.28 7.28 7.17
C PRO A 414 -7.17 6.27 6.83
N CYS A 415 -6.57 6.33 5.63
CA CYS A 415 -5.42 5.50 5.30
C CYS A 415 -4.13 6.05 5.94
N ARG A 416 -3.31 5.16 6.52
CA ARG A 416 -2.07 5.50 7.24
C ARG A 416 -1.17 6.50 6.50
N PHE A 417 -0.92 6.27 5.21
CA PHE A 417 -0.06 7.14 4.41
C PHE A 417 -0.60 8.58 4.27
N LEU A 418 -1.92 8.73 4.09
CA LEU A 418 -2.54 10.07 4.04
C LEU A 418 -2.33 10.79 5.36
N PHE A 419 -2.52 10.07 6.47
CA PHE A 419 -2.32 10.62 7.80
C PHE A 419 -0.88 11.03 8.06
N GLU A 420 0.09 10.23 7.62
CA GLU A 420 1.51 10.61 7.67
C GLU A 420 1.79 11.89 6.86
N CYS A 421 1.13 12.09 5.70
CA CYS A 421 1.25 13.36 4.97
C CYS A 421 0.62 14.54 5.73
N ILE A 422 -0.47 14.32 6.45
CA ILE A 422 -1.11 15.37 7.27
C ILE A 422 -0.20 15.77 8.45
N LEU A 423 0.44 14.80 9.08
CA LEU A 423 1.41 15.03 10.16
C LEU A 423 2.72 15.67 9.69
N ASP A 424 2.97 15.70 8.38
CA ASP A 424 4.10 16.44 7.82
C ASP A 424 3.77 17.94 7.62
N CYS A 425 2.51 18.33 7.81
CA CYS A 425 2.01 19.68 7.59
C CYS A 425 1.88 20.48 8.89
N ASP A 426 1.51 21.76 8.78
CA ASP A 426 1.15 22.55 9.95
C ASP A 426 -0.10 22.01 10.66
N VAL A 427 -0.19 22.28 11.96
CA VAL A 427 -1.29 21.88 12.84
C VAL A 427 -2.67 22.30 12.31
N ASP A 428 -2.76 23.40 11.53
CA ASP A 428 -4.03 23.81 10.93
C ASP A 428 -4.59 22.77 9.94
N ILE A 429 -3.72 22.08 9.18
CA ILE A 429 -4.12 20.98 8.29
C ILE A 429 -4.57 19.77 9.10
N LEU A 430 -3.85 19.44 10.18
CA LEU A 430 -4.26 18.39 11.12
C LEU A 430 -5.63 18.70 11.73
N MET A 431 -5.87 19.94 12.16
CA MET A 431 -7.15 20.35 12.74
C MET A 431 -8.30 20.30 11.72
N LYS A 432 -8.05 20.66 10.46
CA LYS A 432 -9.03 20.46 9.37
C LYS A 432 -9.36 18.98 9.21
N TRP A 433 -8.35 18.10 9.26
CA TRP A 433 -8.56 16.66 9.19
C TRP A 433 -9.35 16.11 10.37
N ILE A 434 -9.02 16.51 11.61
CA ILE A 434 -9.75 16.05 12.80
C ILE A 434 -11.22 16.48 12.72
N ARG A 435 -11.51 17.72 12.28
CA ARG A 435 -12.88 18.17 12.05
C ARG A 435 -13.61 17.33 11.02
N PHE A 436 -13.01 17.12 9.84
CA PHE A 436 -13.58 16.26 8.80
C PHE A 436 -13.84 14.84 9.33
N TYR A 437 -12.90 14.27 10.06
CA TYR A 437 -13.04 12.93 10.62
C TYR A 437 -14.19 12.85 11.64
N ILE A 438 -14.27 13.80 12.58
CA ILE A 438 -15.32 13.79 13.62
C ILE A 438 -16.72 14.04 13.03
N TYR A 439 -16.84 14.95 12.05
CA TYR A 439 -18.14 15.34 11.51
C TYR A 439 -18.59 14.50 10.32
N ASP A 440 -17.70 14.25 9.34
CA ASP A 440 -18.07 13.64 8.07
C ASP A 440 -17.88 12.12 8.07
N PHE A 441 -16.88 11.60 8.79
CA PHE A 441 -16.61 10.15 8.84
C PHE A 441 -17.44 9.40 9.89
N ILE A 442 -17.57 9.92 11.11
CA ILE A 442 -18.37 9.28 12.19
C ILE A 442 -19.88 9.24 11.84
N CYS A 443 -20.36 10.00 10.85
CA CYS A 443 -21.74 9.91 10.33
C CYS A 443 -22.15 8.51 9.85
N TYR A 444 -21.22 7.67 9.38
CA TYR A 444 -21.56 6.44 8.66
C TYR A 444 -21.46 5.14 9.47
N ARG A 445 -20.87 5.18 10.68
CA ARG A 445 -20.92 4.06 11.64
C ARG A 445 -21.71 4.46 12.88
N SER A 446 -22.85 3.79 13.09
CA SER A 446 -23.70 3.94 14.26
C SER A 446 -22.91 3.88 15.58
N ASN A 447 -23.16 4.84 16.49
CA ASN A 447 -22.90 4.84 17.95
C ASN A 447 -21.52 4.41 18.50
N GLU A 448 -20.55 4.09 17.67
CA GLU A 448 -19.21 3.72 18.11
C GLU A 448 -18.36 4.98 18.40
N VAL A 449 -17.68 4.97 19.55
CA VAL A 449 -16.87 6.07 20.09
C VAL A 449 -15.45 6.07 19.49
N PHE A 450 -15.18 5.25 18.48
CA PHE A 450 -13.82 4.99 18.01
C PHE A 450 -13.30 6.14 17.14
N ILE A 451 -12.30 6.85 17.67
CA ILE A 451 -11.49 7.77 16.87
C ILE A 451 -10.26 6.99 16.40
N TYR A 452 -10.47 6.02 15.49
CA TYR A 452 -9.50 4.99 15.07
C TYR A 452 -8.05 5.46 14.85
N HIS A 453 -7.79 6.72 14.48
CA HIS A 453 -6.42 7.26 14.31
C HIS A 453 -5.86 8.05 15.49
N LEU A 454 -6.71 8.62 16.36
CA LEU A 454 -6.26 9.10 17.68
C LEU A 454 -6.01 7.92 18.65
N GLU A 455 -6.27 6.71 18.18
CA GLU A 455 -6.15 5.43 18.86
C GLU A 455 -5.10 4.52 18.19
N ASP A 456 -4.44 4.96 17.11
CA ASP A 456 -3.40 4.17 16.44
C ASP A 456 -2.05 4.42 17.13
N ASP A 457 -1.52 3.34 17.70
CA ASP A 457 -0.30 3.35 18.50
C ASP A 457 0.90 3.89 17.73
N SER A 458 0.98 3.62 16.43
CA SER A 458 2.10 3.99 15.58
C SER A 458 2.18 5.48 15.22
N ILE A 459 1.11 6.26 15.45
CA ILE A 459 1.02 7.69 15.08
C ILE A 459 0.70 8.62 16.24
N ASN A 460 0.16 8.11 17.35
CA ASN A 460 -0.26 8.92 18.49
C ASN A 460 0.84 9.77 19.11
N LYS A 461 2.09 9.29 19.12
CA LYS A 461 3.25 10.08 19.54
C LYS A 461 3.43 11.34 18.69
N LYS A 462 3.29 11.22 17.36
CA LYS A 462 3.44 12.36 16.42
C LYS A 462 2.26 13.33 16.54
N ILE A 463 1.06 12.82 16.76
CA ILE A 463 -0.15 13.62 17.02
C ILE A 463 0.04 14.46 18.28
N CYS A 464 0.44 13.82 19.38
CA CYS A 464 0.69 14.49 20.66
C CYS A 464 1.68 15.65 20.50
N LYS A 465 2.80 15.42 19.79
CA LYS A 465 3.77 16.48 19.46
C LYS A 465 3.17 17.66 18.69
N HIS A 466 2.25 17.41 17.75
CA HIS A 466 1.59 18.49 16.99
C HIS A 466 0.61 19.28 17.84
N ILE A 467 -0.23 18.58 18.63
CA ILE A 467 -1.26 19.19 19.48
C ILE A 467 -0.62 20.02 20.58
N PHE A 468 0.51 19.59 21.12
CA PHE A 468 1.18 20.28 22.22
C PHE A 468 2.43 21.06 21.77
N LYS A 469 2.62 21.30 20.47
CA LYS A 469 3.82 21.97 19.92
C LYS A 469 4.09 23.35 20.55
N ASP A 470 3.03 24.05 20.94
CA ASP A 470 3.08 25.39 21.53
C ASP A 470 3.19 25.35 23.08
N GLY A 471 3.26 24.16 23.69
CA GLY A 471 3.33 23.98 25.14
C GLY A 471 2.02 24.30 25.88
N THR A 472 0.87 24.33 25.18
CA THR A 472 -0.44 24.71 25.74
C THR A 472 -1.55 23.72 25.36
N MET A 473 -2.68 23.77 26.05
CA MET A 473 -3.88 22.96 25.74
C MET A 473 -4.68 23.46 24.53
N LYS A 474 -4.26 24.56 23.88
CA LYS A 474 -5.04 25.26 22.84
C LYS A 474 -5.68 24.34 21.79
N TYR A 475 -4.94 23.38 21.22
CA TYR A 475 -5.48 22.49 20.19
C TYR A 475 -6.23 21.30 20.79
N ALA A 476 -5.82 20.83 21.97
CA ALA A 476 -6.55 19.81 22.72
C ALA A 476 -7.96 20.30 23.06
N ASP A 477 -8.09 21.52 23.60
CA ASP A 477 -9.39 22.14 23.93
C ASP A 477 -10.32 22.22 22.70
N ILE A 478 -9.76 22.52 21.52
CA ILE A 478 -10.55 22.52 20.27
C ILE A 478 -11.03 21.10 19.94
N ILE A 479 -10.19 20.07 20.12
CA ILE A 479 -10.58 18.69 19.87
C ILE A 479 -11.66 18.26 20.86
N ASP A 480 -11.53 18.64 22.13
CA ASP A 480 -12.50 18.35 23.18
C ASP A 480 -13.87 18.94 22.83
N ASP A 481 -13.90 20.20 22.39
CA ASP A 481 -15.12 20.85 21.91
C ASP A 481 -15.78 20.09 20.76
N LEU A 482 -14.98 19.58 19.81
CA LEU A 482 -15.50 18.78 18.69
C LEU A 482 -16.07 17.44 19.17
N ILE A 483 -15.39 16.77 20.10
CA ILE A 483 -15.83 15.51 20.68
C ILE A 483 -17.15 15.71 21.45
N VAL A 484 -17.23 16.74 22.30
CA VAL A 484 -18.41 17.10 23.09
C VAL A 484 -19.61 17.40 22.19
N GLN A 485 -19.42 18.23 21.16
CA GLN A 485 -20.49 18.59 20.22
C GLN A 485 -21.05 17.37 19.47
N ARG A 486 -20.22 16.35 19.23
CA ARG A 486 -20.60 15.21 18.39
C ARG A 486 -21.08 13.98 19.16
N HIS A 487 -20.41 13.60 20.24
CA HIS A 487 -20.62 12.31 20.90
C HIS A 487 -21.73 12.30 21.96
N GLY A 488 -22.30 13.45 22.30
CA GLY A 488 -23.44 13.56 23.22
C GLY A 488 -23.18 12.78 24.52
N THR A 489 -23.95 11.71 24.78
CA THR A 489 -23.83 10.91 26.00
C THR A 489 -22.53 10.10 26.12
N ASN A 490 -21.81 9.85 25.02
CA ASN A 490 -20.58 9.06 25.02
C ASN A 490 -19.29 9.92 25.06
N GLN A 491 -19.44 11.25 25.17
CA GLN A 491 -18.30 12.18 25.14
C GLN A 491 -17.25 11.89 26.23
N ASN A 492 -17.68 11.52 27.44
CA ASN A 492 -16.78 11.30 28.57
C ASN A 492 -15.80 10.15 28.29
N ASN A 493 -16.29 9.08 27.66
CA ASN A 493 -15.47 7.93 27.29
C ASN A 493 -14.43 8.30 26.22
N ALA A 494 -14.82 9.07 25.19
CA ALA A 494 -13.89 9.54 24.16
C ALA A 494 -12.80 10.44 24.75
N LEU A 495 -13.18 11.42 25.57
CA LEU A 495 -12.25 12.32 26.23
C LEU A 495 -11.29 11.55 27.16
N SER A 496 -11.81 10.60 27.95
CA SER A 496 -10.99 9.74 28.80
C SER A 496 -9.93 8.98 28.00
N ILE A 497 -10.28 8.42 26.84
CA ILE A 497 -9.33 7.68 25.98
C ILE A 497 -8.25 8.62 25.45
N VAL A 498 -8.66 9.73 24.85
CA VAL A 498 -7.76 10.64 24.15
C VAL A 498 -6.77 11.31 25.12
N HIS A 499 -7.25 11.85 26.25
CA HIS A 499 -6.37 12.44 27.26
C HIS A 499 -5.50 11.42 27.97
N PHE A 500 -5.97 10.18 28.16
CA PHE A 500 -5.13 9.10 28.69
C PHE A 500 -3.94 8.80 27.77
N ILE A 501 -4.18 8.69 26.46
CA ILE A 501 -3.13 8.48 25.46
C ILE A 501 -2.14 9.64 25.46
N TRP A 502 -2.63 10.89 25.42
CA TRP A 502 -1.78 12.08 25.44
C TRP A 502 -0.97 12.22 26.72
N LEU A 503 -1.57 11.95 27.89
CA LEU A 503 -0.90 11.96 29.18
C LEU A 503 0.31 11.03 29.19
N ILE A 504 0.18 9.81 28.64
CA ILE A 504 1.27 8.84 28.58
C ILE A 504 2.42 9.37 27.72
N TYR A 505 2.12 9.90 26.53
CA TYR A 505 3.15 10.43 25.66
C TYR A 505 3.87 11.66 26.24
N LEU A 506 3.14 12.55 26.92
CA LEU A 506 3.71 13.70 27.64
C LEU A 506 4.64 13.27 28.79
N CYS A 507 4.33 12.17 29.47
CA CYS A 507 5.15 11.65 30.56
C CYS A 507 6.46 11.01 30.10
N VAL A 508 6.56 10.57 28.85
CA VAL A 508 7.76 9.89 28.31
C VAL A 508 8.62 10.80 27.42
N GLU A 509 8.32 12.09 27.39
CA GLU A 509 9.18 13.08 26.73
C GLU A 509 10.51 13.26 27.47
N GLU A 510 11.55 13.65 26.75
CA GLU A 510 12.87 13.91 27.36
C GLU A 510 12.82 15.02 28.41
N THR A 511 11.92 15.99 28.23
CA THR A 511 11.66 17.10 29.17
C THR A 511 10.16 17.21 29.43
N PRO A 512 9.60 16.44 30.37
CA PRO A 512 8.16 16.41 30.62
C PRO A 512 7.60 17.77 31.03
N ASN A 513 6.57 18.25 30.32
CA ASN A 513 5.88 19.49 30.66
C ASN A 513 4.84 19.23 31.76
N ILE A 514 5.17 19.61 33.00
CA ILE A 514 4.34 19.37 34.19
C ILE A 514 2.95 20.00 34.07
N GLU A 515 2.85 21.19 33.47
CA GLU A 515 1.57 21.90 33.33
C GLU A 515 0.64 21.16 32.37
N LEU A 516 1.17 20.65 31.25
CA LEU A 516 0.39 19.85 30.30
C LEU A 516 0.02 18.47 30.85
N ILE A 517 0.93 17.83 31.60
CA ILE A 517 0.65 16.55 32.28
C ILE A 517 -0.50 16.73 33.26
N LYS A 518 -0.46 17.78 34.08
CA LYS A 518 -1.54 18.09 35.01
C LYS A 518 -2.85 18.35 34.26
N ALA A 519 -2.82 19.23 33.25
CA ALA A 519 -4.02 19.59 32.50
C ALA A 519 -4.69 18.37 31.84
N ASN A 520 -3.91 17.46 31.26
CA ASN A 520 -4.46 16.24 30.66
C ASN A 520 -4.99 15.26 31.72
N LEU A 521 -4.33 15.13 32.87
CA LEU A 521 -4.86 14.31 33.98
C LEU A 521 -6.20 14.86 34.50
N ASP A 522 -6.33 16.19 34.61
CA ASP A 522 -7.55 16.86 35.05
C ASP A 522 -8.67 16.74 34.01
N ALA A 523 -8.32 16.70 32.72
CA ALA A 523 -9.27 16.61 31.61
C ALA A 523 -9.92 15.22 31.44
N ILE A 524 -9.42 14.16 32.09
CA ILE A 524 -10.02 12.81 32.03
C ILE A 524 -11.35 12.76 32.82
N PRO A 525 -12.54 12.72 32.21
CA PRO A 525 -13.78 12.88 32.96
C PRO A 525 -14.08 11.68 33.88
N GLU A 526 -13.75 10.47 33.41
CA GLU A 526 -14.08 9.21 34.07
C GLU A 526 -12.85 8.30 34.17
N ILE A 527 -11.99 8.51 35.19
CA ILE A 527 -10.80 7.66 35.41
C ILE A 527 -11.17 6.18 35.54
N GLY A 528 -12.34 5.88 36.14
CA GLY A 528 -12.84 4.52 36.31
C GLY A 528 -13.23 3.81 35.00
N SER A 529 -13.40 4.54 33.89
CA SER A 529 -13.69 3.94 32.57
C SER A 529 -12.42 3.44 31.88
N ILE A 530 -11.24 3.84 32.34
CA ILE A 530 -9.96 3.41 31.79
C ILE A 530 -9.83 1.91 31.97
N SER A 531 -9.70 1.20 30.84
CA SER A 531 -9.61 -0.25 30.82
C SER A 531 -8.37 -0.71 30.07
N ARG A 532 -8.02 -2.00 30.24
CA ARG A 532 -6.91 -2.61 29.48
C ARG A 532 -7.10 -2.50 27.96
N SER A 533 -8.33 -2.36 27.46
CA SER A 533 -8.53 -2.16 26.02
C SER A 533 -7.98 -0.83 25.52
N TYR A 534 -7.85 0.20 26.36
CA TYR A 534 -7.26 1.48 25.93
C TYR A 534 -5.75 1.34 25.67
N MET A 535 -5.13 0.31 26.25
CA MET A 535 -3.70 0.07 26.11
C MET A 535 -3.30 -0.44 24.73
N SER A 536 -4.24 -0.95 23.92
CA SER A 536 -3.95 -1.31 22.53
C SER A 536 -3.61 -0.12 21.64
N HIS A 537 -3.71 1.11 22.16
CA HIS A 537 -3.48 2.37 21.45
C HIS A 537 -2.13 3.04 21.76
N ILE A 538 -1.25 2.33 22.48
CA ILE A 538 0.05 2.86 22.95
C ILE A 538 1.18 1.99 22.42
N GLU A 539 2.14 2.63 21.75
CA GLU A 539 3.27 1.95 21.12
C GLU A 539 4.15 1.30 22.19
N THR A 540 4.56 0.04 22.02
CA THR A 540 5.46 -0.64 22.97
C THR A 540 4.95 -0.58 24.43
N MET A 541 3.66 -0.89 24.57
CA MET A 541 2.82 -0.78 25.76
C MET A 541 3.55 -0.97 27.11
N ALA A 542 4.26 -2.08 27.32
CA ALA A 542 4.89 -2.39 28.61
C ALA A 542 6.00 -1.39 29.02
N LYS A 543 6.77 -0.87 28.06
CA LYS A 543 7.89 0.03 28.34
C LYS A 543 7.41 1.45 28.61
N LEU A 544 6.58 2.00 27.73
CA LEU A 544 6.09 3.37 27.86
C LEU A 544 5.21 3.56 29.09
N VAL A 545 4.34 2.59 29.39
CA VAL A 545 3.50 2.64 30.59
C VAL A 545 4.35 2.64 31.86
N SER A 546 5.37 1.78 31.95
CA SER A 546 6.28 1.75 33.10
C SER A 546 7.02 3.07 33.29
N GLN A 547 7.51 3.66 32.19
CA GLN A 547 8.17 4.97 32.22
C GLN A 547 7.21 6.11 32.61
N ALA A 548 5.98 6.08 32.11
CA ALA A 548 4.96 7.07 32.46
C ALA A 548 4.59 6.97 33.95
N ILE A 549 4.41 5.77 34.50
CA ILE A 549 4.15 5.55 35.93
C ILE A 549 5.30 6.10 36.79
N GLN A 550 6.54 5.80 36.40
CA GLN A 550 7.72 6.32 37.09
C GLN A 550 7.74 7.85 37.08
N THR A 551 7.58 8.46 35.91
CA THR A 551 7.60 9.91 35.75
C THR A 551 6.49 10.59 36.55
N LEU A 552 5.25 10.08 36.48
CA LEU A 552 4.14 10.57 37.28
C LEU A 552 4.44 10.48 38.78
N SER A 553 5.01 9.35 39.23
CA SER A 553 5.36 9.14 40.65
C SER A 553 6.42 10.14 41.13
N GLU A 554 7.42 10.44 40.31
CA GLU A 554 8.46 11.45 40.58
C GLU A 554 7.89 12.88 40.60
N LEU A 555 6.89 13.15 39.75
CA LEU A 555 6.24 14.45 39.63
C LEU A 555 5.05 14.65 40.59
N LYS A 556 4.65 13.65 41.39
CA LYS A 556 3.46 13.68 42.26
C LYS A 556 3.34 14.97 43.08
N ASN A 557 4.42 15.36 43.78
CA ASN A 557 4.41 16.54 44.66
C ASN A 557 4.35 17.87 43.89
N GLN A 558 4.65 17.87 42.59
CA GLN A 558 4.61 19.06 41.73
C GLN A 558 3.25 19.19 41.02
N ILE A 559 2.63 18.06 40.70
CA ILE A 559 1.31 17.99 40.05
C ILE A 559 0.20 18.25 41.08
N CYS A 560 0.27 17.62 42.25
CA CYS A 560 -0.77 17.71 43.27
C CYS A 560 -0.56 18.94 44.18
N LYS A 561 -1.53 19.86 44.18
CA LYS A 561 -1.49 21.10 44.99
C LYS A 561 -2.39 21.03 46.22
N ASP A 562 -3.38 20.15 46.23
CA ASP A 562 -4.33 19.95 47.33
C ASP A 562 -4.71 18.47 47.52
N GLU A 563 -5.52 18.18 48.54
CA GLU A 563 -5.95 16.81 48.87
C GLU A 563 -6.79 16.16 47.75
N ASN A 564 -7.56 16.94 47.00
CA ASN A 564 -8.39 16.43 45.91
C ASN A 564 -7.52 16.01 44.71
N ASP A 565 -6.48 16.79 44.39
CA ASP A 565 -5.47 16.40 43.41
C ASP A 565 -4.78 15.07 43.80
N ILE A 566 -4.48 14.88 45.09
CA ILE A 566 -3.83 13.66 45.60
C ILE A 566 -4.76 12.45 45.44
N GLU A 567 -6.02 12.56 45.86
CA GLU A 567 -7.00 11.47 45.74
C GLU A 567 -7.21 11.06 44.28
N ARG A 568 -7.35 12.04 43.40
CA ARG A 568 -7.52 11.81 41.96
C ARG A 568 -6.29 11.15 41.34
N PHE A 569 -5.10 11.64 41.66
CA PHE A 569 -3.83 11.08 41.21
C PHE A 569 -3.65 9.63 41.69
N ASP A 570 -3.90 9.35 42.97
CA ASP A 570 -3.75 8.02 43.55
C ASP A 570 -4.77 7.02 42.95
N SER A 571 -5.99 7.49 42.66
CA SER A 571 -6.99 6.71 41.92
C SER A 571 -6.52 6.36 40.51
N PHE A 572 -5.97 7.35 39.78
CA PHE A 572 -5.40 7.14 38.45
C PHE A 572 -4.24 6.14 38.48
N ILE A 573 -3.24 6.34 39.34
CA ILE A 573 -2.07 5.44 39.45
C ILE A 573 -2.51 4.03 39.81
N LYS A 574 -3.48 3.86 40.71
CA LYS A 574 -4.00 2.54 41.09
C LYS A 574 -4.65 1.81 39.91
N ILE A 575 -5.45 2.51 39.12
CA ILE A 575 -6.07 1.93 37.91
C ILE A 575 -4.98 1.64 36.88
N PHE A 576 -4.09 2.60 36.63
CA PHE A 576 -3.03 2.50 35.63
C PHE A 576 -2.06 1.35 35.91
N ALA A 577 -1.66 1.15 37.18
CA ALA A 577 -0.83 0.03 37.62
C ALA A 577 -1.55 -1.32 37.61
N ALA A 578 -2.88 -1.37 37.59
CA ALA A 578 -3.64 -2.61 37.50
C ALA A 578 -3.84 -3.09 36.04
N ILE A 579 -3.75 -2.16 35.09
CA ILE A 579 -3.95 -2.45 33.65
C ILE A 579 -2.63 -2.65 32.88
N GLY A 580 -1.54 -1.99 33.30
CA GLY A 580 -0.17 -2.29 32.87
C GLY A 580 0.35 -3.57 33.50
#